data_AF-A0A961MSX9-F1
#
_entry.id   AF-A0A961MSX9-F1
#
_cell.length_a   1.000
_cell.length_b   1.000
_cell.length_c   1.000
_cell.angle_alpha   90.00
_cell.angle_beta   90.00
_cell.angle_gamma   90.00
#
_symmetry.space_group_name_H-M   'P 1'
#
loop_
_entity.id
_entity.type
_entity.pdbx_description
1 polymer ?
#
loop_
_entity_poly.entity_id
_entity_poly.type
_entity_poly.pdbx_seq_one_letter_code
_entity_poly.pdbx_strand_id
1 'polypeptide(L)' 'SAIMNPVRAQEMEAIRAANMLMDHDPNGGEWIRLAKVLEAMKEGATFAEASKAASAAASGRRGGRKGRG' A
#
# COMPACT_ATOMS: atom_id res chain seq x y z
N SER A 1 12.46 -15.07 6.50
CA SER A 1 12.58 -13.84 7.30
C SER A 1 13.93 -13.20 7.02
N ALA A 2 14.08 -11.90 7.27
CA ALA A 2 15.33 -11.16 7.05
C ALA A 2 15.58 -10.14 8.17
N ILE A 3 16.85 -9.80 8.42
CA ILE A 3 17.25 -8.71 9.32
C ILE A 3 17.33 -7.43 8.49
N MET A 4 16.49 -6.45 8.79
CA MET A 4 16.40 -5.18 8.05
C MET A 4 15.74 -4.08 8.88
N ASN A 5 15.69 -2.85 8.36
CA ASN A 5 14.99 -1.74 9.01
C ASN A 5 13.55 -1.61 8.46
N PRO A 6 12.52 -2.10 9.17
CA PRO A 6 11.14 -2.10 8.67
C PRO A 6 10.49 -0.70 8.62
N VAL A 7 11.18 0.33 9.12
CA VAL A 7 10.66 1.70 9.21
C VAL A 7 11.27 2.62 8.15
N ARG A 8 12.31 2.16 7.44
CA ARG A 8 12.93 2.94 6.37
C ARG A 8 12.11 2.82 5.09
N ALA A 9 11.55 3.93 4.63
CA ALA A 9 10.63 3.97 3.49
C ALA A 9 11.21 3.33 2.21
N GLN A 10 12.48 3.59 1.90
CA GLN A 10 13.13 3.05 0.70
C GLN A 10 13.29 1.52 0.75
N GLU A 11 13.58 0.96 1.93
CA GLU A 11 13.66 -0.50 2.10
C GLU A 11 12.27 -1.12 1.94
N MET A 12 11.23 -0.51 2.52
CA MET A 12 9.86 -1.01 2.42
C MET A 12 9.28 -0.92 1.01
N GLU A 13 9.64 0.11 0.24
CA GLU A 13 9.26 0.23 -1.17
C GLU A 13 9.91 -0.87 -2.00
N ALA A 14 11.22 -1.09 -1.84
CA ALA A 14 11.95 -2.14 -2.56
C ALA A 14 11.37 -3.54 -2.28
N ILE A 15 11.02 -3.84 -1.03
CA ILE A 15 10.41 -5.12 -0.65
C ILE A 15 9.04 -5.30 -1.34
N ARG A 16 8.18 -4.28 -1.33
CA ARG A 16 6.84 -4.39 -1.92
C ARG A 16 6.88 -4.46 -3.43
N ALA A 17 7.79 -3.71 -4.07
CA ALA A 17 8.05 -3.85 -5.50
C ALA A 17 8.54 -5.26 -5.84
N ALA A 18 9.49 -5.80 -5.06
CA ALA A 18 9.97 -7.18 -5.24
C ALA A 18 8.83 -8.19 -5.07
N ASN A 19 7.96 -8.05 -4.07
CA ASN A 19 6.80 -8.92 -3.89
C ASN A 19 5.84 -8.87 -5.09
N MET A 20 5.59 -7.70 -5.67
CA MET A 20 4.81 -7.59 -6.90
C MET A 20 5.48 -8.32 -8.07
N LEU A 21 6.79 -8.12 -8.27
CA LEU A 21 7.53 -8.73 -9.37
C LEU A 21 7.62 -10.26 -9.23
N MET A 22 7.60 -10.78 -8.00
CA MET A 22 7.67 -12.21 -7.69
C MET A 22 6.29 -12.86 -7.52
N ASP A 23 5.21 -12.20 -7.94
CA ASP A 23 3.82 -12.69 -7.85
C ASP A 23 3.34 -12.99 -6.40
N HIS A 24 3.97 -12.35 -5.42
CA HIS A 24 3.60 -12.42 -4.00
C HIS A 24 2.64 -11.29 -3.57
N ASP A 25 2.33 -10.34 -4.46
CA ASP A 25 1.35 -9.27 -4.25
C ASP A 25 0.33 -9.26 -5.39
N PRO A 26 -0.81 -9.98 -5.24
CA PRO A 26 -1.80 -10.11 -6.29
C PRO A 26 -2.30 -8.74 -6.79
N ASN A 27 -2.06 -8.46 -8.07
CA ASN A 27 -2.36 -7.18 -8.73
C ASN A 27 -1.60 -5.96 -8.16
N GLY A 28 -0.49 -6.17 -7.43
CA GLY A 28 0.32 -5.08 -6.87
C GLY A 28 -0.41 -4.24 -5.82
N GLY A 29 -1.43 -4.79 -5.16
CA GLY A 29 -2.31 -4.04 -4.26
C GLY A 29 -1.57 -3.44 -3.06
N GLU A 30 -0.63 -4.18 -2.49
CA GLU A 30 0.21 -3.73 -1.38
C GLU A 30 1.25 -2.69 -1.82
N TRP A 31 1.85 -2.86 -2.99
CA TRP A 31 2.77 -1.87 -3.58
C TRP A 31 2.07 -0.54 -3.88
N ILE A 32 0.93 -0.58 -4.58
CA ILE A 32 0.13 0.60 -4.91
C ILE A 32 -0.31 1.35 -3.65
N ARG A 33 -0.69 0.62 -2.58
CA ARG A 33 -1.08 1.25 -1.32
C ARG A 33 0.08 2.01 -0.69
N LEU A 34 1.27 1.41 -0.64
CA LEU A 34 2.45 2.09 -0.08
C LEU A 34 2.80 3.34 -0.90
N ALA A 35 2.79 3.24 -2.23
CA ALA A 35 3.08 4.38 -3.11
C ALA A 35 2.17 5.59 -2.81
N LYS A 36 0.87 5.35 -2.61
CA LYS A 36 -0.08 6.41 -2.24
C LYS A 36 0.20 7.05 -0.88
N VAL A 37 0.65 6.26 0.09
CA VAL A 37 1.05 6.78 1.41
C VAL A 37 2.27 7.68 1.26
N LEU A 38 3.27 7.25 0.48
CA LEU A 38 4.49 8.01 0.24
C LEU A 38 4.21 9.32 -0.50
N GLU A 39 3.35 9.32 -1.52
CA GLU A 39 2.95 10.55 -2.22
C GLU A 39 2.25 11.54 -1.28
N ALA A 40 1.26 11.09 -0.50
CA ALA A 40 0.59 11.97 0.46
C ALA A 40 1.56 12.53 1.54
N MET A 41 2.56 11.74 1.94
CA MET A 41 3.60 12.22 2.85
C MET A 41 4.53 13.26 2.20
N LYS A 42 4.86 13.11 0.91
CA LYS A 42 5.59 14.13 0.14
C LYS A 42 4.79 15.43 0.05
N GLU A 43 3.47 15.34 0.00
CA GLU A 43 2.53 16.47 0.02
C GLU A 43 2.32 17.08 1.43
N GLY A 44 2.95 16.52 2.47
CA GLY A 44 2.96 17.06 3.83
C GLY A 44 2.02 16.39 4.82
N ALA A 45 1.32 15.32 4.43
CA ALA A 45 0.50 14.54 5.37
C ALA A 45 1.38 13.73 6.34
N THR A 46 0.90 13.51 7.55
CA THR A 46 1.57 12.57 8.46
C THR A 46 1.38 11.13 7.99
N PHE A 47 2.29 10.23 8.39
CA PHE A 47 2.15 8.81 8.09
C PHE A 47 0.80 8.23 8.55
N ALA A 48 0.30 8.67 9.72
CA ALA A 48 -0.96 8.21 10.28
C ALA A 48 -2.16 8.62 9.40
N GLU A 49 -2.21 9.88 8.96
CA GLU A 49 -3.26 10.39 8.07
C GLU A 49 -3.22 9.72 6.70
N ALA A 50 -2.04 9.65 6.10
CA ALA A 50 -1.83 9.03 4.79
C ALA A 50 -2.19 7.53 4.81
N SER A 51 -1.78 6.79 5.84
CA SER A 51 -2.10 5.36 6.00
C SER A 51 -3.59 5.11 6.17
N LYS A 52 -4.28 5.98 6.93
CA LYS A 52 -5.73 5.90 7.12
C LYS A 52 -6.48 6.16 5.81
N ALA A 53 -6.08 7.18 5.05
CA ALA A 53 -6.66 7.49 3.75
C ALA A 53 -6.46 6.36 2.73
N ALA A 54 -5.24 5.80 2.64
CA ALA A 54 -4.93 4.70 1.73
C ALA A 54 -5.69 3.41 2.08
N SER A 55 -5.93 3.15 3.38
CA SER A 55 -6.71 2.00 3.85
C SER A 55 -8.21 2.12 3.52
N ALA A 56 -8.78 3.33 3.64
CA ALA A 56 -10.17 3.61 3.29
C ALA A 56 -10.44 3.42 1.77
N ALA A 57 -9.48 3.80 0.91
CA ALA A 57 -9.60 3.59 -0.53
C ALA A 57 -9.64 2.10 -0.95
N ALA A 58 -9.08 1.20 -0.13
CA ALA A 58 -9.05 -0.23 -0.40
C ALA A 58 -10.32 -0.98 0.02
N SER A 59 -11.05 -0.47 1.02
CA SER A 59 -12.30 -1.09 1.51
C SER A 59 -13.51 -0.75 0.63
N GLY A 60 -13.50 0.40 -0.07
CA GLY A 60 -14.61 0.84 -0.93
C GLY A 60 -14.90 -0.05 -2.15
N ARG A 61 -13.93 -0.85 -2.62
CA ARG A 61 -14.10 -1.69 -3.83
C ARG A 61 -14.80 -3.03 -3.59
N ARG A 62 -14.95 -3.47 -2.33
CA ARG A 62 -15.55 -4.78 -1.98
C ARG A 62 -17.07 -4.76 -1.83
N GLY A 63 -17.71 -3.58 -1.75
CA GLY A 63 -19.16 -3.45 -1.58
C GLY A 63 -19.98 -3.35 -2.87
N GLY A 64 -19.38 -2.88 -3.98
CA GLY A 64 -20.15 -2.50 -5.18
C GLY A 64 -20.59 -3.64 -6.10
N ARG A 65 -20.06 -4.87 -5.93
CA ARG A 65 -20.37 -6.01 -6.81
C ARG A 65 -21.39 -7.00 -6.24
N LYS A 66 -21.89 -6.80 -5.01
CA LYS A 66 -22.89 -7.71 -4.40
C LYS A 66 -24.35 -7.25 -4.61
N GLY A 67 -24.58 -6.08 -5.20
CA GLY A 67 -25.91 -5.51 -5.43
C GLY A 67 -26.47 -5.67 -6.85
N ARG A 68 -25.86 -6.53 -7.67
CA ARG A 68 -26.27 -6.79 -9.06
C ARG A 68 -26.31 -8.30 -9.29
N GLY A 69 -27.32 -8.94 -8.72
CA GLY A 69 -27.62 -10.37 -8.83
C GLY A 69 -28.95 -10.64 -8.18
#